data_AF-A0A369USM7-F1
#
_entry.id   AF-A0A369USM7-F1
#
_cell.length_a   1.000
_cell.length_b   1.000
_cell.length_c   1.000
_cell.angle_alpha   90.00
_cell.angle_beta   90.00
_cell.angle_gamma   90.00
#
_symmetry.space_group_name_H-M   'P 1'
#
loop_
_entity.id
_entity.type
_entity.pdbx_description
1 polymer ?
#
loop_
_entity_poly.entity_id
_entity_poly.type
_entity_poly.pdbx_seq_one_letter_code
_entity_poly.pdbx_strand_id
1 'polypeptide(L)'
;MHRTVIPVVLQFSNVAANSSLNFTFTTPGVKWSLGRRMGDSLGFSYNVLPDGVYGSTPTLQSVSFNDDVLALRTSSIAPSLSDFTLTLFLDVAPDTTFLQGYCTLNNEAVIEAYLGNERPVQWRNGRISAVIQAPISDYRSVLFTISGLKPNKQVDIGVATDPRQGKVVWALGPRSGESLGVSLSSTNGGSIPLSLLSYTNNQILMQTGAAEGSSATDVVMLAYVSWQPEDLPFIYLKVAGDPDISVYAQVGTRQPQWVSPAYTLFTL
;
A
#
# COMPACT_ATOMS: atom_id res chain seq x y z
N MET A 1 14.09 -18.81 17.86
CA MET A 1 12.71 -18.32 17.61
C MET A 1 12.81 -17.12 16.69
N HIS A 2 12.18 -17.18 15.51
CA HIS A 2 12.35 -16.17 14.47
C HIS A 2 11.37 -15.02 14.68
N ARG A 3 11.88 -13.78 14.78
CA ARG A 3 11.05 -12.58 14.75
C ARG A 3 10.41 -12.43 13.37
N THR A 4 9.18 -11.94 13.34
CA THR A 4 8.40 -11.75 12.12
C THR A 4 8.51 -10.30 11.68
N VAL A 5 8.87 -10.07 10.41
CA VAL A 5 8.82 -8.73 9.82
C VAL A 5 7.50 -8.57 9.07
N ILE A 6 6.69 -7.62 9.48
CA ILE A 6 5.37 -7.34 8.91
C ILE A 6 5.45 -6.05 8.09
N PRO A 7 5.04 -6.04 6.81
CA PRO A 7 4.94 -4.79 6.05
C PRO A 7 3.83 -3.92 6.64
N VAL A 8 4.06 -2.63 6.69
CA VAL A 8 3.06 -1.65 7.09
C VAL A 8 2.90 -0.63 6.00
N VAL A 9 1.67 -0.45 5.52
CA VAL A 9 1.29 0.66 4.67
C VAL A 9 0.41 1.59 5.50
N LEU A 10 0.82 2.85 5.62
CA LEU A 10 0.06 3.91 6.27
C LEU A 10 -0.43 4.85 5.19
N GLN A 11 -1.74 4.88 4.96
CA GLN A 11 -2.39 5.86 4.09
C GLN A 11 -2.87 7.01 4.95
N PHE A 12 -2.29 8.18 4.75
CA PHE A 12 -2.61 9.40 5.48
C PHE A 12 -3.60 10.24 4.68
N SER A 13 -4.60 10.76 5.38
CA SER A 13 -5.55 11.73 4.82
C SER A 13 -5.71 12.93 5.74
N ASN A 14 -5.94 14.11 5.15
CA ASN A 14 -6.19 15.37 5.87
C ASN A 14 -5.07 15.77 6.85
N VAL A 15 -3.81 15.55 6.46
CA VAL A 15 -2.67 15.92 7.31
C VAL A 15 -2.32 17.39 7.11
N ALA A 16 -2.25 18.14 8.21
CA ALA A 16 -1.90 19.56 8.16
C ALA A 16 -0.44 19.80 7.72
N ALA A 17 -0.20 20.87 6.95
CA ALA A 17 1.15 21.37 6.66
C ALA A 17 1.88 21.78 7.95
N ASN A 18 3.22 21.78 7.91
CA ASN A 18 4.10 22.17 9.01
C ASN A 18 3.79 21.48 10.37
N SER A 19 3.28 20.25 10.35
CA SER A 19 2.88 19.48 11.52
C SER A 19 3.93 18.42 11.87
N SER A 20 4.00 18.07 13.16
CA SER A 20 4.78 16.94 13.66
C SER A 20 3.84 15.80 13.97
N LEU A 21 4.02 14.67 13.29
CA LEU A 21 3.29 13.45 13.53
C LEU A 21 4.21 12.46 14.24
N ASN A 22 3.70 11.78 15.26
CA ASN A 22 4.45 10.76 15.98
C ASN A 22 3.62 9.51 16.17
N PHE A 23 4.27 8.36 16.15
CA PHE A 23 3.69 7.05 16.44
C PHE A 23 4.60 6.35 17.42
N THR A 24 4.08 5.96 18.57
CA THR A 24 4.83 5.26 19.60
C THR A 24 4.11 3.97 19.94
N PHE A 25 4.78 2.84 19.77
CA PHE A 25 4.24 1.56 20.24
C PHE A 25 4.61 1.33 21.69
N THR A 26 3.62 0.83 22.44
CA THR A 26 3.77 0.43 23.84
C THR A 26 3.72 -1.08 24.01
N THR A 27 3.38 -1.83 22.95
CA THR A 27 3.44 -3.30 22.99
C THR A 27 4.89 -3.78 23.06
N PRO A 28 5.24 -4.60 24.08
CA PRO A 28 6.57 -5.19 24.15
C PRO A 28 6.90 -6.05 22.91
N GLY A 29 8.10 -5.87 22.37
CA GLY A 29 8.59 -6.69 21.26
C GLY A 29 8.08 -6.29 19.88
N VAL A 30 7.39 -5.15 19.74
CA VAL A 30 7.03 -4.53 18.45
C VAL A 30 7.91 -3.32 18.22
N LYS A 31 8.59 -3.26 17.07
CA LYS A 31 9.48 -2.16 16.69
C LYS A 31 9.31 -1.79 15.23
N TRP A 32 9.37 -0.51 14.90
CA TRP A 32 9.62 -0.06 13.54
C TRP A 32 10.95 -0.58 13.03
N SER A 33 10.99 -0.89 11.74
CA SER A 33 12.13 -1.50 11.07
C SER A 33 12.17 -1.09 9.61
N LEU A 34 13.36 -1.13 8.99
CA LEU A 34 13.54 -1.08 7.53
C LEU A 34 13.53 -2.47 6.89
N GLY A 35 13.26 -3.51 7.68
CA GLY A 35 13.37 -4.90 7.28
C GLY A 35 14.67 -5.54 7.79
N ARG A 36 14.74 -6.88 7.71
CA ARG A 36 15.84 -7.69 8.27
C ARG A 36 16.52 -8.65 7.29
N ARG A 37 16.15 -8.67 6.00
CA ARG A 37 16.75 -9.60 5.03
C ARG A 37 17.76 -8.88 4.15
N MET A 38 19.04 -9.24 4.29
CA MET A 38 20.06 -8.95 3.27
C MET A 38 19.63 -9.60 1.95
N GLY A 39 19.73 -8.87 0.84
CA GLY A 39 19.53 -9.40 -0.52
C GLY A 39 18.12 -9.25 -1.09
N ASP A 40 17.14 -8.87 -0.29
CA ASP A 40 15.79 -8.52 -0.75
C ASP A 40 15.67 -7.00 -0.85
N SER A 41 15.05 -6.47 -1.92
CA SER A 41 14.66 -5.06 -2.05
C SER A 41 13.56 -4.70 -1.04
N LEU A 42 13.88 -4.73 0.24
CA LEU A 42 13.09 -4.21 1.34
C LEU A 42 13.36 -2.71 1.39
N GLY A 43 12.30 -1.91 1.35
CA GLY A 43 12.43 -0.46 1.26
C GLY A 43 11.42 0.23 2.13
N PHE A 44 11.88 1.29 2.77
CA PHE A 44 11.03 2.42 3.07
C PHE A 44 10.60 3.04 1.73
N SER A 45 9.30 3.20 1.52
CA SER A 45 8.80 4.03 0.41
C SER A 45 7.88 5.09 0.95
N TYR A 46 8.20 6.33 0.63
CA TYR A 46 7.28 7.44 0.76
C TYR A 46 6.77 7.71 -0.65
N ASN A 47 5.51 7.35 -0.89
CA ASN A 47 4.88 7.59 -2.18
C ASN A 47 4.07 8.89 -2.07
N VAL A 48 4.61 9.96 -2.64
CA VAL A 48 3.82 10.80 -3.55
C VAL A 48 4.00 10.14 -4.91
N LEU A 49 2.95 9.98 -5.71
CA LEU A 49 3.06 9.25 -6.96
C LEU A 49 4.30 9.66 -7.79
N PRO A 50 4.89 8.74 -8.57
CA PRO A 50 6.05 8.99 -9.42
C PRO A 50 5.80 9.92 -10.62
N ASP A 51 4.65 10.59 -10.69
CA ASP A 51 4.46 11.73 -11.58
C ASP A 51 5.18 12.95 -10.96
N GLY A 52 6.50 12.96 -11.12
CA GLY A 52 7.35 14.07 -10.72
C GLY A 52 8.11 13.86 -9.42
N VAL A 53 9.19 13.05 -9.49
CA VAL A 53 10.39 13.26 -8.64
C VAL A 53 10.84 14.74 -8.70
N TYR A 54 10.52 15.41 -9.82
CA TYR A 54 10.64 16.85 -10.03
C TYR A 54 9.26 17.45 -10.29
N GLY A 55 8.67 18.12 -9.29
CA GLY A 55 7.46 18.94 -9.49
C GLY A 55 6.28 18.65 -8.55
N SER A 56 6.31 17.55 -7.79
CA SER A 56 5.34 17.36 -6.69
C SER A 56 5.59 18.36 -5.57
N THR A 57 4.52 18.95 -5.02
CA THR A 57 4.64 19.79 -3.83
C THR A 57 5.10 18.90 -2.68
N PRO A 58 6.28 19.15 -2.07
CA PRO A 58 6.81 18.25 -1.05
C PRO A 58 5.92 18.24 0.18
N THR A 59 5.33 17.09 0.51
CA THR A 59 4.48 16.96 1.71
C THR A 59 5.31 16.70 2.96
N LEU A 60 6.35 15.85 2.89
CA LEU A 60 7.22 15.53 4.02
C LEU A 60 8.54 16.32 3.98
N GLN A 61 8.89 16.92 5.12
CA GLN A 61 10.19 17.54 5.37
C GLN A 61 11.19 16.53 5.92
N SER A 62 10.75 15.64 6.80
CA SER A 62 11.62 14.61 7.38
C SER A 62 10.84 13.39 7.84
N VAL A 63 11.48 12.23 7.76
CA VAL A 63 11.03 10.98 8.37
C VAL A 63 12.17 10.43 9.20
N SER A 64 11.88 10.04 10.44
CA SER A 64 12.82 9.38 11.32
C SER A 64 12.09 8.33 12.13
N PHE A 65 12.78 7.24 12.47
CA PHE A 65 12.26 6.27 13.41
C PHE A 65 13.40 5.75 14.28
N ASN A 66 13.07 5.38 15.51
CA ASN A 66 13.98 4.78 16.47
C ASN A 66 13.20 3.70 17.22
N ASP A 67 13.32 2.46 16.76
CA ASP A 67 12.63 1.28 17.28
C ASP A 67 11.13 1.51 17.55
N ASP A 68 10.77 1.99 18.73
CA ASP A 68 9.39 2.12 19.16
C ASP A 68 8.69 3.38 18.60
N VAL A 69 9.46 4.35 18.08
CA VAL A 69 8.94 5.65 17.63
C VAL A 69 9.14 5.85 16.12
N LEU A 70 8.09 6.25 15.41
CA LEU A 70 8.12 6.84 14.07
C LEU A 70 7.72 8.31 14.19
N ALA A 71 8.56 9.21 13.70
CA ALA A 71 8.36 10.64 13.70
C ALA A 71 8.41 11.19 12.27
N LEU A 72 7.37 11.92 11.89
CA LEU A 72 7.22 12.57 10.59
C LEU A 72 7.07 14.08 10.79
N ARG A 73 7.69 14.87 9.91
CA ARG A 73 7.48 16.31 9.84
C ARG A 73 6.94 16.65 8.46
N THR A 74 5.78 17.28 8.38
CA THR A 74 5.29 17.82 7.10
C THR A 74 5.94 19.15 6.78
N SER A 75 6.10 19.44 5.49
CA SER A 75 6.74 20.65 4.99
C SER A 75 5.91 21.90 5.28
N SER A 76 6.57 23.03 5.48
CA SER A 76 5.90 24.34 5.59
C SER A 76 5.34 24.85 4.28
N ILE A 77 5.78 24.29 3.14
CA ILE A 77 5.27 24.60 1.80
C ILE A 77 4.29 23.53 1.28
N ALA A 78 3.94 22.54 2.10
CA ALA A 78 2.91 21.56 1.76
C ALA A 78 1.54 22.24 1.67
N PRO A 79 0.58 21.66 0.90
CA PRO A 79 -0.82 22.08 0.94
C PRO A 79 -1.38 22.07 2.37
N SER A 80 -2.38 22.92 2.64
CA SER A 80 -2.98 23.07 3.97
C SER A 80 -3.42 21.74 4.58
N LEU A 81 -3.99 20.86 3.74
CA LEU A 81 -4.26 19.46 4.02
C LEU A 81 -3.65 18.63 2.90
N SER A 82 -2.94 17.56 3.29
CA SER A 82 -2.26 16.68 2.35
C SER A 82 -2.59 15.22 2.65
N ASP A 83 -2.63 14.44 1.58
CA ASP A 83 -2.78 13.00 1.60
C ASP A 83 -1.48 12.38 1.05
N PHE A 84 -1.02 11.28 1.66
CA PHE A 84 0.19 10.59 1.21
C PHE A 84 0.24 9.17 1.75
N THR A 85 1.12 8.33 1.19
CA THR A 85 1.32 6.96 1.68
C THR A 85 2.75 6.75 2.15
N LEU A 86 2.88 6.03 3.26
CA LEU A 86 4.16 5.57 3.80
C LEU A 86 4.17 4.05 3.88
N THR A 87 5.18 3.41 3.32
CA THR A 87 5.46 1.99 3.51
C THR A 87 6.71 1.83 4.38
N LEU A 88 6.60 1.02 5.42
CA LEU A 88 7.68 0.63 6.32
C LEU A 88 7.42 -0.76 6.91
N PHE A 89 8.15 -1.15 7.96
CA PHE A 89 8.02 -2.47 8.56
C PHE A 89 7.89 -2.43 10.08
N LEU A 90 7.27 -3.49 10.61
CA LEU A 90 7.33 -3.85 12.01
C LEU A 90 8.15 -5.12 12.19
N ASP A 91 9.15 -5.07 13.06
CA ASP A 91 9.77 -6.24 13.66
C ASP A 91 8.94 -6.64 14.89
N VAL A 92 8.32 -7.82 14.82
CA VAL A 92 7.36 -8.31 15.82
C VAL A 92 7.90 -9.59 16.44
N ALA A 93 7.88 -9.65 17.77
CA ALA A 93 8.26 -10.85 18.51
C ALA A 93 7.28 -12.01 18.20
N PRO A 94 7.75 -13.28 18.19
CA PRO A 94 6.99 -14.43 17.69
C PRO A 94 5.60 -14.63 18.32
N ASP A 95 5.43 -14.27 19.59
CA ASP A 95 4.21 -14.51 20.37
C ASP A 95 3.33 -13.25 20.48
N THR A 96 3.70 -12.15 19.83
CA THR A 96 2.96 -10.90 19.87
C THR A 96 1.80 -10.94 18.88
N THR A 97 0.57 -10.96 19.41
CA THR A 97 -0.68 -11.08 18.62
C THR A 97 -1.43 -9.76 18.49
N PHE A 98 -0.91 -8.67 19.06
CA PHE A 98 -1.56 -7.38 19.02
C PHE A 98 -0.54 -6.25 19.04
N LEU A 99 -0.98 -5.07 18.65
CA LEU A 99 -0.24 -3.83 18.68
C LEU A 99 -1.07 -2.80 19.43
N GLN A 100 -0.40 -2.03 20.28
CA GLN A 100 -0.96 -0.92 21.03
C GLN A 100 0.06 0.20 21.08
N GLY A 101 -0.45 1.43 21.12
CA GLY A 101 0.38 2.61 21.18
C GLY A 101 -0.41 3.89 21.16
N TYR A 102 0.28 4.95 20.79
CA TYR A 102 -0.29 6.27 20.63
C TYR A 102 0.21 6.89 19.33
N CYS A 103 -0.63 7.67 18.66
CA CYS A 103 -0.18 8.60 17.64
C CYS A 103 -0.59 10.04 17.97
N THR A 104 0.24 10.97 17.54
CA THR A 104 -0.03 12.41 17.60
C THR A 104 -0.25 12.90 16.20
N LEU A 105 -1.44 13.39 15.89
CA LEU A 105 -1.86 13.90 14.57
C LEU A 105 -2.66 15.21 14.76
N ASN A 106 -2.87 15.99 13.70
CA ASN A 106 -3.92 17.02 13.73
C ASN A 106 -5.31 16.37 13.82
N ASN A 107 -6.32 17.14 14.25
CA ASN A 107 -7.64 16.60 14.59
C ASN A 107 -8.37 15.95 13.41
N GLU A 108 -8.17 16.49 12.21
CA GLU A 108 -8.81 16.05 10.97
C GLU A 108 -8.09 14.86 10.35
N ALA A 109 -6.83 14.61 10.74
CA ALA A 109 -6.01 13.57 10.14
C ALA A 109 -6.51 12.18 10.49
N VAL A 110 -6.54 11.33 9.47
CA VAL A 110 -6.94 9.94 9.54
C VAL A 110 -5.87 9.11 8.87
N ILE A 111 -5.60 7.94 9.45
CA ILE A 111 -4.66 6.98 8.88
C ILE A 111 -5.37 5.65 8.71
N GLU A 112 -5.35 5.10 7.50
CA GLU A 112 -5.65 3.69 7.28
C GLU A 112 -4.33 2.92 7.32
N ALA A 113 -4.14 2.16 8.40
CA ALA A 113 -2.93 1.37 8.62
C ALA A 113 -3.18 -0.09 8.25
N TYR A 114 -2.51 -0.54 7.20
CA TYR A 114 -2.52 -1.92 6.72
C TYR A 114 -1.30 -2.63 7.30
N LEU A 115 -1.53 -3.61 8.17
CA LEU A 115 -0.47 -4.38 8.82
C LEU A 115 -0.42 -5.78 8.17
N GLY A 116 0.53 -6.02 7.28
CA GLY A 116 0.64 -7.30 6.61
C GLY A 116 -0.49 -7.54 5.60
N ASN A 117 -1.21 -8.63 5.83
CA ASN A 117 -2.37 -9.03 5.04
C ASN A 117 -3.68 -8.79 5.82
N GLU A 118 -3.63 -8.03 6.91
CA GLU A 118 -4.78 -7.76 7.78
C GLU A 118 -5.70 -6.67 7.23
N ARG A 119 -6.88 -6.58 7.83
CA ARG A 119 -7.80 -5.46 7.58
C ARG A 119 -7.14 -4.14 7.99
N PRO A 120 -7.32 -3.05 7.23
CA PRO A 120 -6.85 -1.75 7.68
C PRO A 120 -7.51 -1.39 8.98
N VAL A 121 -6.70 -0.90 9.91
CA VAL A 121 -7.20 -0.26 11.13
C VAL A 121 -7.14 1.25 10.94
N GLN A 122 -8.24 1.91 11.27
CA GLN A 122 -8.27 3.37 11.22
C GLN A 122 -7.65 3.93 12.51
N TRP A 123 -6.61 4.74 12.36
CA TRP A 123 -5.96 5.45 13.45
C TRP A 123 -6.25 6.95 13.36
N ARG A 124 -6.44 7.55 14.53
CA ARG A 124 -6.66 8.99 14.75
C ARG A 124 -5.81 9.43 15.92
N ASN A 125 -5.63 10.74 16.07
CA ASN A 125 -4.90 11.32 17.19
C ASN A 125 -5.32 10.69 18.54
N GLY A 126 -4.36 10.14 19.28
CA GLY A 126 -4.61 9.44 20.54
C GLY A 126 -4.18 7.98 20.51
N ARG A 127 -4.96 7.11 21.16
CA ARG A 127 -4.65 5.68 21.29
C ARG A 127 -4.86 4.94 19.97
N ILE A 128 -3.92 4.07 19.63
CA ILE A 128 -3.99 3.20 18.47
C ILE A 128 -3.85 1.74 18.91
N SER A 129 -4.49 0.85 18.17
CA SER A 129 -4.37 -0.59 18.38
C SER A 129 -4.65 -1.37 17.11
N ALA A 130 -4.12 -2.58 17.04
CA ALA A 130 -4.42 -3.54 15.98
C ALA A 130 -4.25 -4.98 16.50
N VAL A 131 -4.89 -5.93 15.84
CA VAL A 131 -4.58 -7.36 15.98
C VAL A 131 -3.55 -7.72 14.93
N ILE A 132 -2.57 -8.54 15.31
CA ILE A 132 -1.55 -9.09 14.41
C ILE A 132 -1.83 -10.59 14.29
N GLN A 133 -2.16 -11.07 13.10
CA GLN A 133 -2.26 -12.51 12.86
C GLN A 133 -0.98 -13.05 12.23
N ALA A 134 -0.83 -14.37 12.31
CA ALA A 134 0.24 -15.07 11.63
C ALA A 134 0.05 -14.89 10.11
N PRO A 135 1.11 -14.55 9.36
CA PRO A 135 1.02 -14.42 7.93
C PRO A 135 0.61 -15.74 7.30
N ILE A 136 -0.46 -15.71 6.51
CA ILE A 136 -0.84 -16.84 5.66
C ILE A 136 0.21 -16.96 4.54
N SER A 137 0.68 -18.19 4.29
CA SER A 137 1.79 -18.48 3.37
C SER A 137 1.40 -18.30 1.91
N ASP A 138 0.16 -18.59 1.53
CA ASP A 138 -0.35 -18.64 0.15
C ASP A 138 -1.11 -17.38 -0.29
N TYR A 139 -0.88 -16.26 0.40
CA TYR A 139 -1.68 -15.05 0.27
C TYR A 139 -0.89 -13.76 0.54
N ARG A 140 -1.03 -12.74 -0.32
CA ARG A 140 -0.40 -11.41 -0.15
C ARG A 140 -1.26 -10.27 -0.65
N SER A 141 -1.15 -9.13 0.01
CA SER A 141 -1.61 -7.85 -0.52
C SER A 141 -0.74 -7.36 -1.68
N VAL A 142 -1.36 -6.64 -2.61
CA VAL A 142 -0.71 -5.88 -3.67
C VAL A 142 -1.23 -4.45 -3.62
N LEU A 143 -0.35 -3.51 -3.28
CA LEU A 143 -0.64 -2.09 -3.30
C LEU A 143 -0.28 -1.53 -4.67
N PHE A 144 -1.28 -1.04 -5.37
CA PHE A 144 -1.14 -0.35 -6.64
C PHE A 144 -1.21 1.16 -6.45
N THR A 145 -0.34 1.84 -7.16
CA THR A 145 -0.32 3.29 -7.30
C THR A 145 -0.43 3.59 -8.79
N ILE A 146 -1.57 4.13 -9.20
CA ILE A 146 -1.97 4.32 -10.59
C ILE A 146 -2.06 5.81 -10.83
N SER A 147 -1.21 6.35 -11.70
CA SER A 147 -1.22 7.75 -12.09
C SER A 147 -1.75 7.95 -13.50
N GLY A 148 -2.19 9.18 -13.79
CA GLY A 148 -2.54 9.57 -15.16
C GLY A 148 -3.92 9.08 -15.62
N LEU A 149 -4.80 8.65 -14.70
CA LEU A 149 -6.13 8.15 -15.04
C LEU A 149 -7.07 9.31 -15.43
N LYS A 150 -7.02 9.72 -16.70
CA LYS A 150 -7.92 10.72 -17.31
C LYS A 150 -9.31 10.11 -17.61
N PRO A 151 -10.33 10.91 -17.95
CA PRO A 151 -11.62 10.37 -18.39
C PRO A 151 -11.54 9.51 -19.66
N ASN A 152 -12.43 8.51 -19.78
CA ASN A 152 -12.46 7.53 -20.87
C ASN A 152 -11.15 6.74 -21.06
N LYS A 153 -10.42 6.50 -19.97
CA LYS A 153 -9.18 5.74 -19.96
C LYS A 153 -9.37 4.38 -19.35
N GLN A 154 -8.56 3.43 -19.81
CA GLN A 154 -8.64 2.05 -19.37
C GLN A 154 -7.27 1.56 -18.89
N VAL A 155 -7.30 0.78 -17.82
CA VAL A 155 -6.16 0.02 -17.31
C VAL A 155 -6.61 -1.41 -16.96
N ASP A 156 -5.90 -2.39 -17.50
CA ASP A 156 -6.07 -3.82 -17.26
C ASP A 156 -4.79 -4.36 -16.61
N ILE A 157 -4.94 -4.96 -15.43
CA ILE A 157 -3.86 -5.49 -14.62
C ILE A 157 -3.98 -7.01 -14.56
N GLY A 158 -3.10 -7.69 -15.29
CA GLY A 158 -3.00 -9.14 -15.32
C GLY A 158 -2.07 -9.69 -14.24
N VAL A 159 -2.42 -10.85 -13.67
CA VAL A 159 -1.54 -11.66 -12.82
C VAL A 159 -1.30 -13.03 -13.45
N ALA A 160 -0.06 -13.50 -13.39
CA ALA A 160 0.34 -14.81 -13.89
C ALA A 160 1.49 -15.40 -13.07
N THR A 161 1.76 -16.69 -13.27
CA THR A 161 2.99 -17.37 -12.82
C THR A 161 3.37 -18.41 -13.89
N ASP A 162 4.52 -19.07 -13.75
CA ASP A 162 4.84 -20.21 -14.61
C ASP A 162 3.83 -21.35 -14.35
N PRO A 163 3.02 -21.76 -15.34
CA PRO A 163 2.02 -22.82 -15.15
C PRO A 163 2.60 -24.16 -14.69
N ARG A 164 3.90 -24.38 -14.89
CA ARG A 164 4.61 -25.57 -14.40
C ARG A 164 4.96 -25.50 -12.92
N GLN A 165 5.05 -24.28 -12.37
CA GLN A 165 5.38 -24.04 -10.96
C GLN A 165 4.13 -23.91 -10.10
N GLY A 166 3.02 -23.44 -10.66
CA GLY A 166 1.76 -23.33 -9.92
C GLY A 166 0.69 -22.50 -10.59
N LYS A 167 -0.22 -22.00 -9.76
CA LYS A 167 -1.32 -21.12 -10.12
C LYS A 167 -1.35 -19.93 -9.18
N VAL A 168 -1.59 -18.75 -9.73
CA VAL A 168 -1.88 -17.52 -8.98
C VAL A 168 -3.19 -16.95 -9.47
N VAL A 169 -3.97 -16.37 -8.56
CA VAL A 169 -5.20 -15.65 -8.87
C VAL A 169 -5.33 -14.41 -8.01
N TRP A 170 -6.01 -13.40 -8.54
CA TRP A 170 -6.58 -12.33 -7.74
C TRP A 170 -7.63 -12.90 -6.78
N ALA A 171 -7.61 -12.39 -5.56
CA ALA A 171 -8.51 -12.76 -4.48
C ALA A 171 -9.16 -11.51 -3.88
N LEU A 172 -10.36 -11.64 -3.35
CA LEU A 172 -11.09 -10.56 -2.66
C LEU A 172 -10.84 -10.56 -1.14
N GLY A 173 -9.87 -11.33 -0.66
CA GLY A 173 -9.65 -11.53 0.76
C GLY A 173 -8.95 -12.84 1.07
N PRO A 174 -8.41 -12.99 2.29
CA PRO A 174 -7.82 -14.25 2.73
C PRO A 174 -8.90 -15.33 2.83
N ARG A 175 -8.49 -16.61 2.83
CA ARG A 175 -9.41 -17.77 2.96
C ARG A 175 -10.21 -17.76 4.27
N SER A 176 -9.72 -17.08 5.29
CA SER A 176 -10.31 -17.01 6.64
C SER A 176 -11.41 -15.97 6.74
N GLY A 177 -12.58 -16.23 6.12
CA GLY A 177 -13.93 -15.70 6.47
C GLY A 177 -14.20 -14.19 6.45
N GLU A 178 -13.17 -13.35 6.49
CA GLU A 178 -13.22 -11.91 6.58
C GLU A 178 -12.65 -11.34 5.28
N SER A 179 -13.42 -11.44 4.19
CA SER A 179 -13.01 -10.85 2.93
C SER A 179 -12.81 -9.34 3.08
N LEU A 180 -11.71 -8.84 2.52
CA LEU A 180 -11.31 -7.44 2.57
C LEU A 180 -11.76 -6.65 1.35
N GLY A 181 -12.30 -7.36 0.35
CA GLY A 181 -12.65 -6.80 -0.93
C GLY A 181 -11.43 -6.20 -1.63
N VAL A 182 -11.69 -5.18 -2.44
CA VAL A 182 -10.70 -4.32 -3.09
C VAL A 182 -10.96 -2.92 -2.56
N SER A 183 -9.92 -2.20 -2.16
CA SER A 183 -10.03 -0.79 -1.80
C SER A 183 -9.48 0.07 -2.93
N LEU A 184 -10.20 1.13 -3.28
CA LEU A 184 -9.75 2.16 -4.21
C LEU A 184 -9.96 3.52 -3.57
N SER A 185 -8.90 4.33 -3.52
CA SER A 185 -8.94 5.67 -2.97
C SER A 185 -8.26 6.65 -3.92
N SER A 186 -8.84 7.86 -4.05
CA SER A 186 -8.17 8.96 -4.74
C SER A 186 -7.16 9.58 -3.81
N THR A 187 -5.98 9.92 -4.31
CA THR A 187 -4.95 10.58 -3.51
C THR A 187 -5.21 12.05 -3.24
N ASN A 188 -6.22 12.66 -3.88
CA ASN A 188 -6.55 14.07 -3.69
C ASN A 188 -7.91 14.24 -2.98
N GLY A 189 -8.41 13.18 -2.34
CA GLY A 189 -9.75 13.14 -1.75
C GLY A 189 -10.90 13.29 -2.76
N GLY A 190 -10.61 13.26 -4.06
CA GLY A 190 -11.59 13.40 -5.13
C GLY A 190 -12.38 12.12 -5.40
N SER A 191 -13.46 12.23 -6.18
CA SER A 191 -14.14 11.05 -6.70
C SER A 191 -13.26 10.37 -7.75
N ILE A 192 -13.18 9.04 -7.72
CA ILE A 192 -12.58 8.26 -8.81
C ILE A 192 -13.69 8.01 -9.83
N PRO A 193 -13.65 8.59 -11.04
CA PRO A 193 -14.78 8.54 -11.97
C PRO A 193 -14.80 7.21 -12.73
N LEU A 194 -14.96 6.08 -12.05
CA LEU A 194 -15.01 4.74 -12.67
C LEU A 194 -16.37 4.51 -13.34
N SER A 195 -16.36 4.13 -14.62
CA SER A 195 -17.52 3.54 -15.30
C SER A 195 -17.54 2.01 -15.19
N LEU A 196 -16.37 1.39 -14.99
CA LEU A 196 -16.24 -0.05 -14.83
C LEU A 196 -15.09 -0.37 -13.87
N LEU A 197 -15.36 -1.30 -12.96
CA LEU A 197 -14.35 -2.07 -12.23
C LEU A 197 -14.75 -3.54 -12.34
N SER A 198 -13.92 -4.36 -12.98
CA SER A 198 -14.10 -5.80 -13.08
C SER A 198 -12.93 -6.51 -12.42
N TYR A 199 -13.23 -7.47 -11.54
CA TYR A 199 -12.24 -8.21 -10.77
C TYR A 199 -12.44 -9.70 -11.01
N THR A 200 -11.58 -10.28 -11.84
CA THR A 200 -11.61 -11.69 -12.21
C THR A 200 -10.41 -12.41 -11.61
N ASN A 201 -10.34 -13.73 -11.73
CA ASN A 201 -9.22 -14.51 -11.21
C ASN A 201 -7.86 -14.06 -11.76
N ASN A 202 -7.78 -13.54 -12.99
CA ASN A 202 -6.48 -13.26 -13.62
C ASN A 202 -6.32 -11.79 -14.03
N GLN A 203 -7.40 -11.00 -14.02
CA GLN A 203 -7.41 -9.62 -14.47
C GLN A 203 -8.22 -8.70 -13.55
N ILE A 204 -7.67 -7.52 -13.30
CA ILE A 204 -8.38 -6.37 -12.74
C ILE A 204 -8.50 -5.33 -13.85
N LEU A 205 -9.71 -5.05 -14.29
CA LEU A 205 -9.99 -4.06 -15.33
C LEU A 205 -10.66 -2.84 -14.69
N MET A 206 -10.07 -1.67 -14.91
CA MET A 206 -10.65 -0.38 -14.55
C MET A 206 -10.84 0.47 -15.80
N GLN A 207 -12.01 1.09 -15.89
CA GLN A 207 -12.32 2.08 -16.92
C GLN A 207 -12.92 3.31 -16.26
N THR A 208 -12.41 4.48 -16.60
CA THR A 208 -13.03 5.75 -16.21
C THR A 208 -14.15 6.13 -17.17
N GLY A 209 -15.21 6.72 -16.62
CA GLY A 209 -16.31 7.25 -17.40
C GLY A 209 -15.94 8.54 -18.13
N ALA A 210 -16.89 9.01 -18.94
CA ALA A 210 -16.82 10.34 -19.52
C ALA A 210 -17.10 11.37 -18.41
N ALA A 211 -16.11 12.19 -18.08
CA ALA A 211 -16.27 13.34 -17.19
C ALA A 211 -15.93 14.62 -17.97
N GLU A 212 -16.65 15.70 -17.69
CA GLU A 212 -16.34 17.04 -18.22
C GLU A 212 -15.16 17.63 -17.43
N GLY A 213 -13.94 17.39 -17.93
CA GLY A 213 -12.71 17.91 -17.34
C GLY A 213 -11.49 17.08 -17.75
N SER A 214 -10.31 17.70 -17.90
CA SER A 214 -9.09 16.98 -18.35
C SER A 214 -8.19 16.50 -17.21
N SER A 215 -8.58 16.68 -15.95
CA SER A 215 -7.71 16.39 -14.81
C SER A 215 -7.56 14.89 -14.63
N ALA A 216 -6.32 14.40 -14.71
CA ALA A 216 -6.00 13.04 -14.32
C ALA A 216 -6.30 12.85 -12.82
N THR A 217 -6.84 11.68 -12.48
CA THR A 217 -6.98 11.26 -11.09
C THR A 217 -5.95 10.20 -10.79
N ASP A 218 -5.25 10.37 -9.68
CA ASP A 218 -4.35 9.36 -9.19
C ASP A 218 -5.07 8.49 -8.17
N VAL A 219 -4.84 7.19 -8.27
CA VAL A 219 -5.57 6.16 -7.54
C VAL A 219 -4.58 5.27 -6.80
N VAL A 220 -4.87 5.05 -5.52
CA VAL A 220 -4.26 3.97 -4.76
C VAL A 220 -5.27 2.84 -4.65
N MET A 221 -4.87 1.65 -5.10
CA MET A 221 -5.70 0.45 -5.04
C MET A 221 -5.01 -0.62 -4.21
N LEU A 222 -5.73 -1.17 -3.23
CA LEU A 222 -5.30 -2.37 -2.53
C LEU A 222 -6.06 -3.58 -3.07
N ALA A 223 -5.31 -4.51 -3.62
CA ALA A 223 -5.80 -5.80 -4.10
C ALA A 223 -5.04 -6.93 -3.41
N TYR A 224 -5.41 -8.17 -3.71
CA TYR A 224 -4.79 -9.34 -3.09
C TYR A 224 -4.61 -10.46 -4.08
N VAL A 225 -3.50 -11.18 -3.93
CA VAL A 225 -3.22 -12.40 -4.67
C VAL A 225 -3.23 -13.60 -3.74
N SER A 226 -3.69 -14.72 -4.27
CA SER A 226 -3.55 -16.03 -3.66
C SER A 226 -2.92 -16.98 -4.67
N TRP A 227 -2.19 -17.98 -4.20
CA TRP A 227 -1.49 -18.89 -5.09
C TRP A 227 -1.40 -20.30 -4.53
N GLN A 228 -1.00 -21.24 -5.39
CA GLN A 228 -0.69 -22.62 -5.03
C GLN A 228 0.41 -23.13 -5.96
N PRO A 229 1.41 -23.89 -5.48
CA PRO A 229 1.62 -24.36 -4.10
C PRO A 229 2.13 -23.24 -3.17
N GLU A 230 2.11 -23.43 -1.85
CA GLU A 230 2.48 -22.39 -0.88
C GLU A 230 3.90 -21.84 -1.08
N ASP A 231 4.80 -22.67 -1.61
CA ASP A 231 6.21 -22.37 -1.88
C ASP A 231 6.47 -21.75 -3.28
N LEU A 232 5.43 -21.26 -3.97
CA LEU A 232 5.59 -20.55 -5.24
C LEU A 232 6.55 -19.35 -5.06
N PRO A 233 7.65 -19.26 -5.83
CA PRO A 233 8.69 -18.28 -5.58
C PRO A 233 8.35 -16.87 -6.09
N PHE A 234 7.60 -16.78 -7.18
CA PHE A 234 7.31 -15.51 -7.84
C PHE A 234 5.97 -15.50 -8.56
N ILE A 235 5.48 -14.28 -8.76
CA ILE A 235 4.36 -13.94 -9.64
C ILE A 235 4.82 -12.93 -10.67
N TYR A 236 4.04 -12.79 -11.73
CA TYR A 236 4.21 -11.79 -12.75
C TYR A 236 2.99 -10.88 -12.78
N LEU A 237 3.24 -9.59 -12.78
CA LEU A 237 2.21 -8.58 -13.06
C LEU A 237 2.45 -7.98 -14.43
N LYS A 238 1.37 -7.70 -15.15
CA LYS A 238 1.40 -7.02 -16.43
C LYS A 238 0.30 -5.97 -16.46
N VAL A 239 0.59 -4.82 -17.06
CA VAL A 239 -0.39 -3.75 -17.25
C VAL A 239 -0.60 -3.50 -18.74
N ALA A 240 -1.85 -3.55 -19.19
CA ALA A 240 -2.25 -3.08 -20.51
C ALA A 240 -3.21 -1.91 -20.34
N GLY A 241 -2.91 -0.77 -20.95
CA GLY A 241 -3.74 0.42 -20.81
C GLY A 241 -3.29 1.55 -21.72
N ASP A 242 -3.90 2.70 -21.54
CA ASP A 242 -3.49 3.92 -22.23
C ASP A 242 -2.05 4.32 -21.87
N PRO A 243 -1.28 4.88 -22.83
CA PRO A 243 0.15 5.18 -22.64
C PRO A 243 0.42 6.29 -21.61
N ASP A 244 -0.58 7.10 -21.28
CA ASP A 244 -0.50 8.16 -20.28
C ASP A 244 -0.66 7.64 -18.85
N ILE A 245 -0.96 6.35 -18.66
CA ILE A 245 -1.16 5.74 -17.35
C ILE A 245 0.13 5.08 -16.90
N SER A 246 0.58 5.37 -15.68
CA SER A 246 1.65 4.63 -15.03
C SER A 246 1.11 3.83 -13.85
N VAL A 247 1.56 2.59 -13.72
CA VAL A 247 1.16 1.71 -12.61
C VAL A 247 2.41 1.23 -11.88
N TYR A 248 2.43 1.44 -10.58
CA TYR A 248 3.42 0.89 -9.67
C TYR A 248 2.75 -0.13 -8.78
N ALA A 249 3.39 -1.27 -8.58
CA ALA A 249 2.90 -2.31 -7.69
C ALA A 249 3.92 -2.60 -6.61
N GLN A 250 3.42 -2.76 -5.40
CA GLN A 250 4.14 -3.29 -4.26
C GLN A 250 3.45 -4.58 -3.84
N VAL A 251 4.14 -5.72 -3.97
CA VAL A 251 3.63 -7.03 -3.55
C VAL A 251 4.15 -7.32 -2.14
N GLY A 252 3.23 -7.39 -1.17
CA GLY A 252 3.55 -7.56 0.24
C GLY A 252 4.56 -6.54 0.77
N THR A 253 5.75 -7.04 1.10
CA THR A 253 6.88 -6.29 1.70
C THR A 253 7.87 -5.73 0.69
N ARG A 254 7.70 -5.98 -0.61
CA ARG A 254 8.71 -5.61 -1.62
C ARG A 254 8.62 -4.13 -1.99
N GLN A 255 9.75 -3.53 -2.37
CA GLN A 255 9.75 -2.18 -2.92
C GLN A 255 8.75 -2.03 -4.09
N PRO A 256 8.03 -0.90 -4.18
CA PRO A 256 7.22 -0.60 -5.34
C PRO A 256 8.04 -0.65 -6.63
N GLN A 257 7.51 -1.28 -7.67
CA GLN A 257 8.14 -1.35 -8.99
C GLN A 257 7.14 -0.95 -10.06
N TRP A 258 7.64 -0.30 -11.12
CA TRP A 258 6.84 0.00 -12.30
C TRP A 258 6.40 -1.29 -12.99
N VAL A 259 5.11 -1.43 -13.27
CA VAL A 259 4.54 -2.59 -13.95
C VAL A 259 4.38 -2.27 -15.42
N SER A 260 5.15 -2.96 -16.25
CA SER A 260 5.19 -2.70 -17.69
C SER A 260 4.09 -3.47 -18.47
N PRO A 261 3.94 -3.18 -19.78
CA PRO A 261 3.18 -4.04 -20.69
C PRO A 261 3.76 -5.44 -20.92
N ALA A 262 5.01 -5.67 -20.52
CA ALA A 262 5.61 -6.99 -20.38
C ALA A 262 5.50 -7.48 -18.93
N TYR A 263 5.62 -8.80 -18.74
CA TYR A 263 5.58 -9.40 -17.41
C TYR A 263 6.71 -8.87 -16.53
N THR A 264 6.32 -8.23 -15.43
CA THR A 264 7.21 -7.72 -14.37
C THR A 264 7.19 -8.73 -13.23
N LEU A 265 8.37 -9.20 -12.81
CA LEU A 265 8.52 -10.26 -11.80
C LEU A 265 8.45 -9.68 -10.38
N PHE A 266 7.69 -10.33 -9.51
CA PHE A 266 7.62 -10.05 -8.08
C PHE A 266 7.84 -11.32 -7.27
N THR A 267 8.70 -11.25 -6.26
CA THR A 267 8.96 -12.34 -5.30
C THR A 267 7.90 -12.36 -4.20
N LEU A 268 7.45 -13.55 -3.80
CA LEU A 268 6.44 -13.76 -2.75
C LEU A 268 7.01 -13.82 -1.31
#